data_AF-A0A2M7I8T4-F1
#
_entry.id   AF-A0A2M7I8T4-F1
#
_cell.length_a   1.000
_cell.length_b   1.000
_cell.length_c   1.000
_cell.angle_alpha   90.00
_cell.angle_beta   90.00
_cell.angle_gamma   90.00
#
_symmetry.space_group_name_H-M   'P 1'
#
loop_
_entity.id
_entity.type
_entity.pdbx_description
1 polymer ?
#
loop_
_entity_poly.entity_id
_entity_poly.type
_entity_poly.pdbx_seq_one_letter_code
_entity_poly.pdbx_strand_id
1 'polypeptide(L)'
;MLIPLLAAVLALMVAAIALPKAVTMAPLFWTHLAVAVGIMTLITAAMQHFVPVLTRSRGASRWLARLPGLMLAAGLLACAVFAGWLDYDFVTVAAGLGLIGAVIMLLWMRAKGRASLGRPHPGLDWYLAAMVCLALGLAAAASIPWLPEWHGPLRAFHSHINLYGFIGLTAIGTLQVLMPTVAGQADPEAAARLRLDLKWALAGSVLLALGEAGVPFAVWPGLAAWAWPLLKMALAWWRLHRARLFALHGSEPVLFAALLGFALALAGTQLDLEYPLTVFLPGFLFPLVAGAAGQLAPVWARPGVATPWHDQSRRFLGRYAGIRAILFLASALLPVLGYKCSGMPGLTALFWFLILFAVWLWRD
;
A
#
# COMPACT_ATOMS: atom_id res chain seq x y z
N MET A 1 -8.58 -9.08 -14.74
CA MET A 1 -9.03 -8.16 -13.66
C MET A 1 -7.89 -7.28 -13.12
N LEU A 2 -6.71 -7.83 -12.80
CA LEU A 2 -5.65 -7.04 -12.14
C LEU A 2 -5.07 -5.90 -13.00
N ILE A 3 -4.87 -6.11 -14.30
CA ILE A 3 -4.37 -5.06 -15.21
C ILE A 3 -5.28 -3.83 -15.29
N PRO A 4 -6.59 -3.94 -15.61
CA PRO A 4 -7.46 -2.76 -15.66
C PRO A 4 -7.61 -2.10 -14.28
N LEU A 5 -7.63 -2.88 -13.19
CA LEU A 5 -7.64 -2.34 -11.84
C LEU A 5 -6.36 -1.54 -11.53
N LEU A 6 -5.19 -2.06 -11.90
CA LEU A 6 -3.92 -1.36 -11.74
C LEU A 6 -3.90 -0.05 -12.55
N ALA A 7 -4.36 -0.08 -13.81
CA ALA A 7 -4.48 1.12 -14.64
C ALA A 7 -5.37 2.17 -13.98
N ALA A 8 -6.54 1.76 -13.48
CA ALA A 8 -7.45 2.64 -12.77
C ALA A 8 -6.80 3.23 -11.50
N VAL A 9 -6.12 2.42 -10.70
CA VAL A 9 -5.44 2.88 -9.48
C VAL A 9 -4.35 3.91 -9.79
N LEU A 10 -3.52 3.67 -10.82
CA LEU A 10 -2.51 4.64 -11.25
C LEU A 10 -3.17 5.96 -11.67
N ALA A 11 -4.27 5.92 -12.42
CA ALA A 11 -5.02 7.11 -12.81
C ALA A 11 -5.63 7.83 -11.59
N LEU A 12 -6.22 7.11 -10.64
CA LEU A 12 -6.78 7.67 -9.41
C LEU A 12 -5.72 8.33 -8.53
N MET A 13 -4.52 7.74 -8.44
CA MET A 13 -3.39 8.32 -7.70
C MET A 13 -2.89 9.62 -8.34
N VAL A 14 -2.81 9.68 -9.67
CA VAL A 14 -2.54 10.92 -10.40
C VAL A 14 -3.64 11.96 -10.15
N ALA A 15 -4.90 11.54 -10.28
CA ALA A 15 -6.06 12.41 -10.10
C ALA A 15 -6.11 13.03 -8.69
N ALA A 16 -5.84 12.23 -7.65
CA ALA A 16 -5.87 12.67 -6.26
C ALA A 16 -4.86 13.78 -5.91
N ILE A 17 -3.80 13.95 -6.71
CA ILE A 17 -2.83 15.06 -6.53
C ILE A 17 -3.04 16.18 -7.56
N ALA A 18 -3.38 15.84 -8.80
CA ALA A 18 -3.48 16.82 -9.88
C ALA A 18 -4.80 17.62 -9.83
N LEU A 19 -5.93 16.94 -9.60
CA LEU A 19 -7.26 17.56 -9.68
C LEU A 19 -7.67 18.47 -8.52
N PRO A 20 -7.18 18.33 -7.27
CA PRO A 20 -7.52 19.28 -6.20
C PRO A 20 -7.21 20.75 -6.53
N LYS A 21 -6.32 21.01 -7.49
CA LYS A 21 -6.01 22.36 -7.98
C LYS A 21 -7.02 22.90 -8.99
N ALA A 22 -7.80 22.04 -9.61
CA ALA A 22 -8.75 22.37 -10.68
C ALA A 22 -10.21 22.16 -10.26
N VAL A 23 -10.47 21.29 -9.28
CA VAL A 23 -11.81 20.93 -8.80
C VAL A 23 -11.83 21.02 -7.29
N THR A 24 -12.69 21.91 -6.77
CA THR A 24 -12.90 22.07 -5.33
C THR A 24 -13.77 20.94 -4.80
N MET A 25 -13.18 20.07 -3.99
CA MET A 25 -13.84 19.00 -3.23
C MET A 25 -13.21 18.92 -1.84
N ALA A 26 -13.90 18.30 -0.87
CA ALA A 26 -13.34 18.10 0.46
C ALA A 26 -12.00 17.32 0.39
N PRO A 27 -10.98 17.66 1.19
CA PRO A 27 -9.70 16.92 1.21
C PRO A 27 -9.86 15.40 1.46
N LEU A 28 -10.88 15.04 2.25
CA LEU A 28 -11.24 13.64 2.51
C LEU A 28 -11.70 12.90 1.26
N PHE A 29 -12.35 13.59 0.30
CA PHE A 29 -12.76 12.99 -0.97
C PHE A 29 -11.55 12.46 -1.74
N TRP A 30 -10.54 13.30 -1.96
CA TRP A 30 -9.33 12.94 -2.72
C TRP A 30 -8.52 11.84 -2.04
N THR A 31 -8.46 11.89 -0.71
CA THR A 31 -7.81 10.85 0.10
C THR A 31 -8.51 9.51 -0.07
N HIS A 32 -9.84 9.45 0.05
CA HIS A 32 -10.60 8.22 -0.10
C HIS A 32 -10.61 7.73 -1.55
N LEU A 33 -10.54 8.64 -2.53
CA LEU A 33 -10.42 8.29 -3.94
C LEU A 33 -9.09 7.53 -4.21
N ALA A 34 -7.97 8.02 -3.68
CA ALA A 34 -6.70 7.31 -3.82
C ALA A 34 -6.68 6.02 -2.99
N VAL A 35 -7.05 6.10 -1.70
CA VAL A 35 -6.76 5.04 -0.73
C VAL A 35 -7.88 4.01 -0.65
N ALA A 36 -9.15 4.43 -0.51
CA ALA A 36 -10.28 3.51 -0.36
C ALA A 36 -10.75 2.97 -1.71
N VAL A 37 -10.95 3.82 -2.73
CA VAL A 37 -11.37 3.36 -4.06
C VAL A 37 -10.23 2.63 -4.76
N GLY A 38 -9.04 3.24 -4.80
CA GLY A 38 -7.88 2.65 -5.48
C GLY A 38 -7.19 1.56 -4.66
N ILE A 39 -6.46 1.95 -3.62
CA ILE A 39 -5.44 1.09 -2.99
C ILE A 39 -6.05 -0.07 -2.19
N MET A 40 -7.11 0.15 -1.42
CA MET A 40 -7.81 -0.93 -0.70
C MET A 40 -8.35 -1.98 -1.67
N THR A 41 -8.94 -1.56 -2.78
CA THR A 41 -9.39 -2.45 -3.86
C THR A 41 -8.22 -3.22 -4.48
N LEU A 42 -7.13 -2.54 -4.82
CA LEU A 42 -5.92 -3.14 -5.39
C LEU A 42 -5.29 -4.17 -4.45
N ILE A 43 -5.10 -3.82 -3.17
CA ILE A 43 -4.55 -4.71 -2.15
C ILE A 43 -5.42 -5.94 -2.00
N THR A 44 -6.74 -5.77 -1.93
CA THR A 44 -7.70 -6.88 -1.84
C THR A 44 -7.57 -7.83 -3.04
N ALA A 45 -7.48 -7.29 -4.25
CA ALA A 45 -7.28 -8.08 -5.45
C ALA A 45 -5.90 -8.76 -5.49
N ALA A 46 -4.84 -8.07 -5.06
CA ALA A 46 -3.48 -8.60 -5.00
C ALA A 46 -3.37 -9.73 -3.96
N MET A 47 -3.98 -9.59 -2.79
CA MET A 47 -4.02 -10.66 -1.77
C MET A 47 -4.69 -11.92 -2.32
N GLN A 48 -5.76 -11.80 -3.13
CA GLN A 48 -6.39 -12.96 -3.78
C GLN A 48 -5.47 -13.67 -4.77
N HIS A 49 -4.52 -12.96 -5.36
CA HIS A 49 -3.51 -13.51 -6.23
C HIS A 49 -2.36 -14.16 -5.44
N PHE A 50 -1.89 -13.52 -4.37
CA PHE A 50 -0.70 -13.98 -3.63
C PHE A 50 -0.99 -15.04 -2.57
N VAL A 51 -2.14 -15.00 -1.89
CA VAL A 51 -2.48 -15.99 -0.84
C VAL A 51 -2.43 -17.44 -1.34
N PRO A 52 -2.95 -17.78 -2.54
CA PRO A 52 -2.80 -19.12 -3.11
C PRO A 52 -1.33 -19.54 -3.27
N VAL A 53 -0.46 -18.62 -3.66
CA VAL A 53 0.99 -18.87 -3.79
C VAL A 53 1.61 -19.13 -2.41
N LEU A 54 1.29 -18.29 -1.42
CA LEU A 54 1.80 -18.41 -0.05
C LEU A 54 1.34 -19.68 0.67
N THR A 55 0.19 -20.22 0.27
CA THR A 55 -0.42 -21.42 0.85
C THR A 55 -0.26 -22.67 -0.01
N ARG A 56 0.38 -22.57 -1.19
CA ARG A 56 0.49 -23.65 -2.19
C ARG A 56 -0.87 -24.29 -2.48
N SER A 57 -1.88 -23.45 -2.70
CA SER A 57 -3.27 -23.87 -2.86
C SER A 57 -3.89 -23.32 -4.15
N ARG A 58 -5.09 -23.79 -4.48
CA ARG A 58 -5.86 -23.28 -5.62
C ARG A 58 -6.25 -21.81 -5.41
N GLY A 59 -6.50 -21.10 -6.51
CA GLY A 59 -6.94 -19.71 -6.52
C GLY A 59 -8.25 -19.43 -5.76
N ALA A 60 -8.62 -18.15 -5.73
CA ALA A 60 -9.92 -17.69 -5.23
C ALA A 60 -11.09 -18.31 -6.02
N SER A 61 -12.19 -18.62 -5.34
CA SER A 61 -13.43 -19.05 -6.00
C SER A 61 -14.05 -17.89 -6.78
N ARG A 62 -14.97 -18.20 -7.70
CA ARG A 62 -15.67 -17.18 -8.51
C ARG A 62 -16.38 -16.12 -7.66
N TRP A 63 -16.97 -16.53 -6.53
CA TRP A 63 -17.63 -15.62 -5.60
C TRP A 63 -16.63 -14.72 -4.89
N LEU A 64 -15.54 -15.29 -4.39
CA LEU A 64 -14.52 -14.52 -3.71
C LEU A 64 -13.82 -13.53 -4.65
N ALA A 65 -13.65 -13.86 -5.93
CA ALA A 65 -13.07 -12.96 -6.93
C ALA A 65 -13.86 -11.64 -7.09
N ARG A 66 -15.09 -11.54 -6.59
CA ARG A 66 -15.91 -10.32 -6.56
C ARG A 66 -15.63 -9.41 -5.36
N LEU A 67 -14.89 -9.88 -4.36
CA LEU A 67 -14.62 -9.12 -3.13
C LEU A 67 -13.92 -7.77 -3.36
N PRO A 68 -12.98 -7.62 -4.32
CA PRO A 68 -12.46 -6.29 -4.67
C PRO A 68 -13.56 -5.35 -5.16
N GLY A 69 -14.59 -5.86 -5.86
CA GLY A 69 -15.75 -5.04 -6.24
C GLY A 69 -16.55 -4.53 -5.04
N LEU A 70 -16.66 -5.31 -3.96
CA LEU A 70 -17.27 -4.85 -2.71
C LEU A 70 -16.43 -3.74 -2.05
N MET A 71 -15.09 -3.88 -2.05
CA MET A 71 -14.18 -2.83 -1.55
C MET A 71 -14.29 -1.55 -2.35
N LEU A 72 -14.38 -1.68 -3.68
CA LEU A 72 -14.57 -0.56 -4.58
C LEU A 72 -15.89 0.16 -4.27
N ALA A 73 -16.99 -0.58 -4.11
CA ALA A 73 -18.29 -0.02 -3.75
C ALA A 73 -18.26 0.72 -2.40
N ALA A 74 -17.59 0.16 -1.39
CA ALA A 74 -17.39 0.81 -0.10
C ALA A 74 -16.62 2.14 -0.24
N GLY A 75 -15.53 2.15 -1.00
CA GLY A 75 -14.75 3.36 -1.26
C GLY A 75 -15.54 4.42 -2.05
N LEU A 76 -16.28 4.02 -3.09
CA LEU A 76 -17.09 4.92 -3.88
C LEU A 76 -18.23 5.53 -3.05
N LEU A 77 -18.83 4.75 -2.16
CA LEU A 77 -19.86 5.24 -1.24
C LEU A 77 -19.29 6.30 -0.29
N ALA A 78 -18.11 6.06 0.29
CA ALA A 78 -17.42 7.06 1.10
C ALA A 78 -17.10 8.34 0.30
N CYS A 79 -16.63 8.21 -0.95
CA CYS A 79 -16.41 9.35 -1.83
C CYS A 79 -17.71 10.12 -2.13
N ALA A 80 -18.83 9.44 -2.36
CA ALA A 80 -20.12 10.11 -2.59
C ALA A 80 -20.56 10.94 -1.36
N VAL A 81 -20.33 10.44 -0.15
CA VAL A 81 -20.55 11.22 1.08
C VAL A 81 -19.66 12.46 1.13
N PHE A 82 -18.34 12.30 0.92
CA PHE A 82 -17.41 13.44 0.97
C PHE A 82 -17.53 14.42 -0.21
N ALA A 83 -18.18 14.01 -1.30
CA ALA A 83 -18.58 14.89 -2.40
C ALA A 83 -19.87 15.68 -2.10
N GLY A 84 -20.55 15.40 -0.98
CA GLY A 84 -21.82 16.02 -0.62
C GLY A 84 -23.03 15.46 -1.38
N TRP A 85 -22.90 14.29 -2.01
CA TRP A 85 -24.01 13.64 -2.73
C TRP A 85 -24.89 12.77 -1.82
N LEU A 86 -24.39 12.41 -0.64
CA LEU A 86 -25.07 11.60 0.36
C LEU A 86 -24.82 12.18 1.75
N ASP A 87 -25.74 11.91 2.68
CA ASP A 87 -25.62 12.35 4.07
C ASP A 87 -24.45 11.68 4.78
N TYR A 88 -23.94 12.36 5.82
CA TYR A 88 -22.77 11.89 6.57
C TYR A 88 -22.96 10.51 7.20
N ASP A 89 -24.18 10.14 7.59
CA ASP A 89 -24.49 8.86 8.22
C ASP A 89 -24.18 7.65 7.31
N PHE A 90 -24.15 7.86 5.99
CA PHE A 90 -23.75 6.84 5.02
C PHE A 90 -22.26 6.45 5.12
N VAL A 91 -21.44 7.19 5.88
CA VAL A 91 -20.09 6.72 6.27
C VAL A 91 -20.18 5.39 7.02
N THR A 92 -21.19 5.21 7.87
CA THR A 92 -21.42 3.94 8.58
C THR A 92 -21.65 2.80 7.60
N VAL A 93 -22.46 3.05 6.56
CA VAL A 93 -22.76 2.05 5.52
C VAL A 93 -21.52 1.73 4.69
N ALA A 94 -20.76 2.74 4.27
CA ALA A 94 -19.51 2.57 3.54
C ALA A 94 -18.49 1.75 4.34
N ALA A 95 -18.27 2.13 5.61
CA ALA A 95 -17.37 1.43 6.51
C ALA A 95 -17.85 0.00 6.81
N GLY A 96 -19.16 -0.21 7.00
CA GLY A 96 -19.77 -1.52 7.21
C GLY A 96 -19.57 -2.46 6.01
N LEU A 97 -19.77 -1.98 4.78
CA LEU A 97 -19.49 -2.76 3.56
C LEU A 97 -18.02 -3.17 3.47
N GLY A 98 -17.11 -2.22 3.74
CA GLY A 98 -15.69 -2.51 3.81
C GLY A 98 -15.38 -3.55 4.89
N LEU A 99 -16.00 -3.43 6.08
CA LEU A 99 -15.75 -4.31 7.22
C LEU A 99 -16.19 -5.74 6.93
N ILE A 100 -17.38 -5.90 6.35
CA ILE A 100 -17.88 -7.20 5.89
C ILE A 100 -16.86 -7.83 4.94
N GLY A 101 -16.41 -7.10 3.93
CA GLY A 101 -15.47 -7.67 2.99
C GLY A 101 -14.09 -7.94 3.61
N ALA A 102 -13.65 -7.14 4.59
CA ALA A 102 -12.41 -7.36 5.31
C ALA A 102 -12.46 -8.65 6.14
N VAL A 103 -13.58 -8.89 6.83
CA VAL A 103 -13.84 -10.12 7.58
C VAL A 103 -13.91 -11.33 6.64
N ILE A 104 -14.60 -11.22 5.50
CA ILE A 104 -14.66 -12.29 4.49
C ILE A 104 -13.25 -12.65 4.00
N MET A 105 -12.42 -11.65 3.66
CA MET A 105 -11.04 -11.90 3.23
C MET A 105 -10.23 -12.58 4.33
N LEU A 106 -10.33 -12.08 5.57
CA LEU A 106 -9.60 -12.60 6.72
C LEU A 106 -9.94 -14.07 6.98
N LEU A 107 -11.24 -14.41 7.00
CA LEU A 107 -11.72 -15.78 7.19
C LEU A 107 -11.27 -16.70 6.05
N TRP A 108 -11.32 -16.22 4.80
CA TRP A 108 -10.82 -16.98 3.66
C TRP A 108 -9.32 -17.25 3.73
N MET A 109 -8.51 -16.24 4.03
CA MET A 109 -7.06 -16.40 4.18
C MET A 109 -6.70 -17.37 5.30
N ARG A 110 -7.38 -17.30 6.44
CA ARG A 110 -7.21 -18.27 7.54
C ARG A 110 -7.59 -19.68 7.11
N ALA A 111 -8.71 -19.85 6.41
CA ALA A 111 -9.11 -21.15 5.89
C ALA A 111 -8.06 -21.72 4.92
N LYS A 112 -7.49 -20.89 4.04
CA LYS A 112 -6.41 -21.28 3.14
C LYS A 112 -5.12 -21.65 3.87
N GLY A 113 -4.74 -20.90 4.90
CA GLY A 113 -3.60 -21.20 5.75
C GLY A 113 -3.74 -22.54 6.49
N ARG A 114 -4.93 -22.86 7.01
CA ARG A 114 -5.19 -24.16 7.66
C ARG A 114 -5.18 -25.33 6.68
N ALA A 115 -5.58 -25.09 5.44
CA ALA A 115 -5.63 -26.11 4.40
C ALA A 115 -4.32 -26.21 3.58
N SER A 116 -3.28 -25.46 3.92
CA SER A 116 -2.02 -25.50 3.18
C SER A 116 -1.30 -26.83 3.39
N LEU A 117 -0.67 -27.35 2.34
CA LEU A 117 0.25 -28.47 2.46
C LEU A 117 1.49 -28.01 3.22
N GLY A 118 1.70 -28.51 4.44
CA GLY A 118 2.74 -28.03 5.36
C GLY A 118 2.46 -26.63 5.90
N ARG A 119 3.47 -26.02 6.55
CA ARG A 119 3.34 -24.65 7.08
C ARG A 119 3.24 -23.64 5.94
N PRO A 120 2.26 -22.71 5.97
CA PRO A 120 2.17 -21.65 4.96
C PRO A 120 3.39 -20.73 5.04
N HIS A 121 3.65 -20.02 3.94
CA HIS A 121 4.69 -18.99 3.92
C HIS A 121 4.34 -17.87 4.94
N PRO A 122 5.30 -17.37 5.74
CA PRO A 122 5.03 -16.41 6.82
C PRO A 122 4.49 -15.05 6.36
N GLY A 123 4.62 -14.74 5.07
CA GLY A 123 3.93 -13.58 4.47
C GLY A 123 2.41 -13.63 4.61
N LEU A 124 1.81 -14.81 4.79
CA LEU A 124 0.37 -14.93 5.05
C LEU A 124 -0.02 -14.24 6.37
N ASP A 125 0.80 -14.37 7.41
CA ASP A 125 0.51 -13.80 8.73
C ASP A 125 0.54 -12.25 8.69
N TRP A 126 1.39 -11.68 7.82
CA TRP A 126 1.39 -10.23 7.57
C TRP A 126 0.10 -9.75 6.90
N TYR A 127 -0.41 -10.50 5.91
CA TYR A 127 -1.71 -10.18 5.30
C TYR A 127 -2.86 -10.34 6.27
N LEU A 128 -2.84 -11.37 7.11
CA LEU A 128 -3.84 -11.55 8.17
C LEU A 128 -3.82 -10.38 9.15
N ALA A 129 -2.64 -9.96 9.63
CA ALA A 129 -2.49 -8.82 10.52
C ALA A 129 -2.95 -7.51 9.86
N ALA A 130 -2.60 -7.30 8.59
CA ALA A 130 -3.06 -6.15 7.81
C ALA A 130 -4.60 -6.09 7.70
N MET A 131 -5.26 -7.23 7.46
CA MET A 131 -6.72 -7.28 7.38
C MET A 131 -7.40 -7.06 8.73
N VAL A 132 -6.78 -7.50 9.84
CA VAL A 132 -7.24 -7.15 11.18
C VAL A 132 -7.14 -5.65 11.40
N CYS A 133 -6.02 -5.03 11.01
CA CYS A 133 -5.86 -3.57 11.09
C CYS A 133 -6.91 -2.82 10.27
N LEU A 134 -7.20 -3.29 9.05
CA LEU A 134 -8.27 -2.72 8.22
C LEU A 134 -9.64 -2.84 8.90
N ALA A 135 -9.97 -4.01 9.46
CA ALA A 135 -11.22 -4.22 10.17
C ALA A 135 -11.35 -3.29 11.39
N LEU A 136 -10.28 -3.09 12.17
CA LEU A 136 -10.25 -2.16 13.29
C LEU A 136 -10.44 -0.70 12.83
N GLY A 137 -9.76 -0.28 11.77
CA GLY A 137 -9.93 1.05 11.20
C GLY A 137 -11.36 1.29 10.69
N LEU A 138 -11.96 0.31 10.01
CA LEU A 138 -13.32 0.40 9.51
C LEU A 138 -14.36 0.38 10.64
N ALA A 139 -14.14 -0.40 11.69
CA ALA A 139 -14.98 -0.35 12.89
C ALA A 139 -14.93 1.04 13.54
N ALA A 140 -13.74 1.65 13.63
CA ALA A 140 -13.60 3.03 14.13
C ALA A 140 -14.38 4.02 13.25
N ALA A 141 -14.22 3.97 11.93
CA ALA A 141 -14.96 4.83 11.00
C ALA A 141 -16.48 4.65 11.07
N ALA A 142 -16.96 3.40 11.16
CA ALA A 142 -18.38 3.10 11.30
C ALA A 142 -18.96 3.66 12.61
N SER A 143 -18.13 3.85 13.63
CA SER A 143 -18.55 4.34 14.95
C SER A 143 -18.59 5.87 15.03
N ILE A 144 -17.93 6.60 14.11
CA ILE A 144 -17.81 8.07 14.18
C ILE A 144 -19.17 8.78 14.25
N PRO A 145 -20.17 8.46 13.41
CA PRO A 145 -21.47 9.15 13.47
C PRO A 145 -22.23 8.93 14.79
N TRP A 146 -21.97 7.82 15.47
CA TRP A 146 -22.67 7.41 16.69
C TRP A 146 -21.97 7.87 17.97
N LEU A 147 -20.70 8.24 17.89
CA LEU A 147 -19.87 8.66 19.01
C LEU A 147 -19.24 10.04 18.73
N PRO A 148 -20.03 11.12 18.67
CA PRO A 148 -19.56 12.44 18.26
C PRO A 148 -18.45 12.99 19.18
N GLU A 149 -18.51 12.69 20.48
CA GLU A 149 -17.47 13.07 21.46
C GLU A 149 -16.10 12.44 21.12
N TRP A 150 -16.10 11.28 20.46
CA TRP A 150 -14.91 10.54 20.08
C TRP A 150 -14.50 10.75 18.61
N HIS A 151 -15.11 11.70 17.90
CA HIS A 151 -14.86 11.92 16.47
C HIS A 151 -13.36 12.07 16.17
N GLY A 152 -12.68 13.00 16.87
CA GLY A 152 -11.25 13.26 16.67
C GLY A 152 -10.39 12.00 16.88
N PRO A 153 -10.44 11.38 18.07
CA PRO A 153 -9.75 10.12 18.37
C PRO A 153 -10.03 8.99 17.36
N LEU A 154 -11.30 8.72 17.03
CA LEU A 154 -11.68 7.64 16.12
C LEU A 154 -11.18 7.89 14.70
N ARG A 155 -11.23 9.13 14.23
CA ARG A 155 -10.70 9.53 12.92
C ARG A 155 -9.18 9.34 12.88
N ALA A 156 -8.46 9.77 13.92
CA ALA A 156 -7.01 9.61 14.02
C ALA A 156 -6.61 8.13 14.11
N PHE A 157 -7.31 7.33 14.91
CA PHE A 157 -7.10 5.88 14.96
C PHE A 157 -7.33 5.23 13.59
N HIS A 158 -8.48 5.52 12.95
CA HIS A 158 -8.84 5.01 11.63
C HIS A 158 -7.76 5.29 10.57
N SER A 159 -7.28 6.52 10.49
CA SER A 159 -6.28 6.90 9.48
C SER A 159 -4.95 6.18 9.73
N HIS A 160 -4.43 6.20 10.96
CA HIS A 160 -3.12 5.65 11.27
C HIS A 160 -3.09 4.12 11.23
N ILE A 161 -4.12 3.45 11.75
CA ILE A 161 -4.19 1.98 11.69
C ILE A 161 -4.35 1.49 10.24
N ASN A 162 -5.01 2.25 9.37
CA ASN A 162 -5.13 1.89 7.97
C ASN A 162 -3.85 2.20 7.16
N LEU A 163 -3.18 3.32 7.42
CA LEU A 163 -1.94 3.67 6.72
C LEU A 163 -0.77 2.75 7.12
N TYR A 164 -0.50 2.63 8.42
CA TYR A 164 0.65 1.88 8.91
C TYR A 164 0.31 0.42 9.22
N GLY A 165 -0.91 0.12 9.66
CA GLY A 165 -1.37 -1.26 9.90
C GLY A 165 -1.79 -1.97 8.62
N PHE A 166 -2.83 -1.51 7.94
CA PHE A 166 -3.32 -2.20 6.74
C PHE A 166 -2.35 -2.06 5.55
N ILE A 167 -2.09 -0.84 5.08
CA ILE A 167 -1.25 -0.62 3.89
C ILE A 167 0.21 -0.95 4.22
N GLY A 168 0.74 -0.44 5.33
CA GLY A 168 2.10 -0.66 5.78
C GLY A 168 2.46 -2.14 5.94
N LEU A 169 1.71 -2.92 6.71
CA LEU A 169 2.01 -4.36 6.87
C LEU A 169 1.87 -5.11 5.55
N THR A 170 0.86 -4.83 4.74
CA THR A 170 0.70 -5.47 3.42
C THR A 170 1.91 -5.21 2.54
N ALA A 171 2.31 -3.95 2.43
CA ALA A 171 3.39 -3.50 1.56
C ALA A 171 4.75 -3.99 2.04
N ILE A 172 5.12 -3.77 3.31
CA ILE A 172 6.41 -4.19 3.86
C ILE A 172 6.54 -5.71 3.86
N GLY A 173 5.46 -6.43 4.21
CA GLY A 173 5.42 -7.89 4.11
C GLY A 173 5.65 -8.38 2.68
N THR A 174 5.10 -7.68 1.68
CA THR A 174 5.29 -8.00 0.25
C THR A 174 6.68 -7.61 -0.25
N LEU A 175 7.24 -6.48 0.19
CA LEU A 175 8.55 -6.00 -0.22
C LEU A 175 9.67 -7.00 0.11
N GLN A 176 9.57 -7.69 1.26
CA GLN A 176 10.53 -8.72 1.68
C GLN A 176 10.68 -9.86 0.66
N VAL A 177 9.64 -10.14 -0.15
CA VAL A 177 9.69 -11.16 -1.21
C VAL A 177 9.79 -10.55 -2.61
N LEU A 178 9.24 -9.35 -2.80
CA LEU A 178 9.24 -8.67 -4.09
C LEU A 178 10.64 -8.18 -4.48
N MET A 179 11.41 -7.59 -3.56
CA MET A 179 12.75 -7.12 -3.87
C MET A 179 13.68 -8.25 -4.36
N PRO A 180 13.80 -9.40 -3.65
CA PRO A 180 14.55 -10.56 -4.15
C PRO A 180 14.07 -11.05 -5.52
N THR A 181 12.75 -11.01 -5.74
CA THR A 181 12.13 -11.42 -7.01
C THR A 181 12.51 -10.50 -8.17
N VAL A 182 12.50 -9.18 -7.95
CA VAL A 182 12.91 -8.18 -8.94
C VAL A 182 14.41 -8.31 -9.22
N ALA A 183 15.22 -8.44 -8.17
CA ALA A 183 16.66 -8.62 -8.30
C ALA A 183 17.03 -9.96 -8.96
N GLY A 184 16.10 -10.93 -9.08
CA GLY A 184 16.44 -12.28 -9.55
C GLY A 184 17.49 -12.97 -8.67
N GLN A 185 17.54 -12.61 -7.38
CA GLN A 185 18.48 -13.13 -6.42
C GLN A 185 17.75 -13.42 -5.11
N ALA A 186 17.74 -14.68 -4.71
CA ALA A 186 17.04 -15.11 -3.49
C ALA A 186 17.64 -14.47 -2.23
N ASP A 187 16.77 -14.15 -1.28
CA ASP A 187 17.14 -13.74 0.07
C ASP A 187 16.80 -14.88 1.04
N PRO A 188 17.81 -15.63 1.54
CA PRO A 188 17.58 -16.80 2.37
C PRO A 188 16.98 -16.45 3.74
N GLU A 189 17.11 -15.21 4.19
CA GLU A 189 16.66 -14.76 5.51
C GLU A 189 15.27 -14.11 5.47
N ALA A 190 14.71 -13.81 4.30
CA ALA A 190 13.43 -13.11 4.15
C ALA A 190 12.29 -13.77 4.94
N ALA A 191 12.16 -15.09 4.84
CA ALA A 191 11.12 -15.84 5.57
C ALA A 191 11.34 -15.81 7.10
N ALA A 192 12.59 -15.81 7.57
CA ALA A 192 12.91 -15.70 8.99
C ALA A 192 12.58 -14.29 9.51
N ARG A 193 12.95 -13.24 8.77
CA ARG A 193 12.61 -11.85 9.10
C ARG A 193 11.09 -11.66 9.15
N LEU A 194 10.35 -12.14 8.15
CA LEU A 194 8.88 -12.08 8.16
C LEU A 194 8.27 -12.72 9.42
N ARG A 195 8.77 -13.88 9.88
CA ARG A 195 8.26 -14.50 11.11
C ARG A 195 8.57 -13.69 12.36
N LEU A 196 9.83 -13.26 12.51
CA LEU A 196 10.30 -12.64 13.75
C LEU A 196 9.87 -11.18 13.89
N ASP A 197 9.70 -10.48 12.76
CA ASP A 197 9.51 -9.04 12.77
C ASP A 197 8.04 -8.61 12.71
N LEU A 198 7.10 -9.53 12.42
CA LEU A 198 5.66 -9.23 12.38
C LEU A 198 5.15 -8.61 13.69
N LYS A 199 5.56 -9.16 14.84
CA LYS A 199 5.14 -8.65 16.15
C LYS A 199 5.53 -7.18 16.36
N TRP A 200 6.69 -6.78 15.85
CA TRP A 200 7.21 -5.42 15.97
C TRP A 200 6.46 -4.48 15.03
N ALA A 201 6.27 -4.88 13.78
CA ALA A 201 5.51 -4.08 12.81
C ALA A 201 4.04 -3.90 13.26
N LEU A 202 3.39 -4.97 13.72
CA LEU A 202 2.01 -4.91 14.21
C LEU A 202 1.88 -4.06 15.48
N ALA A 203 2.76 -4.27 16.47
CA ALA A 203 2.79 -3.44 17.67
C ALA A 203 3.05 -1.97 17.32
N GLY A 204 3.98 -1.72 16.40
CA GLY A 204 4.26 -0.39 15.87
C GLY A 204 3.02 0.29 15.31
N SER A 205 2.26 -0.39 14.45
CA SER A 205 1.04 0.16 13.86
C SER A 205 -0.06 0.44 14.88
N VAL A 206 -0.25 -0.45 15.85
CA VAL A 206 -1.26 -0.26 16.92
C VAL A 206 -0.86 0.88 17.85
N LEU A 207 0.40 0.94 18.28
CA LEU A 207 0.91 1.98 19.17
C LEU A 207 0.87 3.37 18.51
N LEU A 208 1.21 3.45 17.21
CA LEU A 208 1.04 4.69 16.44
C LEU A 208 -0.43 5.12 16.38
N ALA A 209 -1.33 4.20 16.05
CA ALA A 209 -2.75 4.53 15.95
C ALA A 209 -3.36 4.97 17.28
N LEU A 210 -2.98 4.33 18.40
CA LEU A 210 -3.39 4.75 19.75
C LEU A 210 -2.75 6.08 20.16
N GLY A 211 -1.49 6.28 19.79
CA GLY A 211 -0.75 7.48 20.08
C GLY A 211 -1.41 8.72 19.52
N GLU A 212 -1.75 8.67 18.24
CA GLU A 212 -2.43 9.73 17.49
C GLU A 212 -3.91 9.87 17.88
N ALA A 213 -4.52 8.82 18.44
CA ALA A 213 -5.90 8.87 18.91
C ALA A 213 -6.07 9.47 20.31
N GLY A 214 -5.00 9.63 21.09
CA GLY A 214 -5.10 10.22 22.43
C GLY A 214 -4.13 9.68 23.49
N VAL A 215 -3.15 8.86 23.10
CA VAL A 215 -2.14 8.31 24.03
C VAL A 215 -0.73 8.73 23.58
N PRO A 216 -0.36 10.02 23.57
CA PRO A 216 0.78 10.53 22.77
C PRO A 216 2.12 9.82 23.04
N PHE A 217 2.36 9.38 24.27
CA PHE A 217 3.57 8.63 24.63
C PHE A 217 3.72 7.29 23.90
N ALA A 218 2.64 6.71 23.36
CA ALA A 218 2.64 5.48 22.60
C ALA A 218 3.26 5.64 21.19
N VAL A 219 3.33 6.86 20.64
CA VAL A 219 3.91 7.08 19.31
C VAL A 219 5.38 6.67 19.28
N TRP A 220 6.18 7.06 20.27
CA TRP A 220 7.61 6.76 20.33
C TRP A 220 7.96 5.27 20.32
N PRO A 221 7.41 4.42 21.21
CA PRO A 221 7.61 2.98 21.11
C PRO A 221 7.01 2.42 19.82
N GLY A 222 5.94 3.02 19.28
CA GLY A 222 5.38 2.65 17.98
C GLY A 222 6.37 2.86 16.81
N LEU A 223 7.02 4.02 16.76
CA LEU A 223 8.07 4.35 15.79
C LEU A 223 9.28 3.43 15.95
N ALA A 224 9.74 3.19 17.19
CA ALA A 224 10.86 2.29 17.46
C ALA A 224 10.55 0.85 17.01
N ALA A 225 9.34 0.37 17.28
CA ALA A 225 8.89 -0.95 16.86
C ALA A 225 8.82 -1.11 15.33
N TRP A 226 8.47 -0.05 14.59
CA TRP A 226 8.55 -0.04 13.13
C TRP A 226 9.98 0.11 12.59
N ALA A 227 10.82 0.91 13.24
CA ALA A 227 12.19 1.14 12.79
C ALA A 227 13.00 -0.16 12.73
N TRP A 228 12.78 -1.08 13.67
CA TRP A 228 13.46 -2.37 13.74
C TRP A 228 13.31 -3.24 12.46
N PRO A 229 12.11 -3.64 12.01
CA PRO A 229 11.92 -4.39 10.76
C PRO A 229 12.48 -3.65 9.54
N LEU A 230 12.30 -2.33 9.47
CA LEU A 230 12.74 -1.53 8.33
C LEU A 230 14.26 -1.49 8.22
N LEU A 231 14.96 -1.29 9.34
CA LEU A 231 16.42 -1.28 9.38
C LEU A 231 16.98 -2.66 9.00
N LYS A 232 16.45 -3.74 9.57
CA LYS A 232 16.87 -5.11 9.21
C LYS A 232 16.67 -5.40 7.73
N MET A 233 15.53 -4.99 7.16
CA MET A 233 15.25 -5.15 5.73
C MET A 233 16.20 -4.32 4.87
N ALA A 234 16.43 -3.04 5.21
CA ALA A 234 17.34 -2.16 4.51
C ALA A 234 18.78 -2.70 4.53
N LEU A 235 19.25 -3.19 5.68
CA LEU A 235 20.59 -3.79 5.82
C LEU A 235 20.74 -5.06 4.98
N ALA A 236 19.71 -5.92 4.94
CA ALA A 236 19.72 -7.11 4.10
C ALA A 236 19.80 -6.74 2.61
N TRP A 237 18.98 -5.78 2.16
CA TRP A 237 18.99 -5.31 0.78
C TRP A 237 20.29 -4.63 0.40
N TRP A 238 20.88 -3.85 1.31
CA TRP A 238 22.20 -3.26 1.10
C TRP A 238 23.25 -4.34 0.87
N ARG A 239 23.28 -5.38 1.72
CA ARG A 239 24.24 -6.49 1.61
C ARG A 239 24.06 -7.28 0.32
N LEU A 240 22.82 -7.58 -0.07
CA LEU A 240 22.53 -8.46 -1.21
C LEU A 240 22.49 -7.70 -2.56
N HIS A 241 22.01 -6.47 -2.57
CA HIS A 241 21.57 -5.79 -3.79
C HIS A 241 22.12 -4.37 -3.98
N ARG A 242 23.11 -3.91 -3.19
CA ARG A 242 23.62 -2.51 -3.20
C ARG A 242 23.68 -1.85 -4.58
N ALA A 243 24.29 -2.51 -5.56
CA ALA A 243 24.50 -1.93 -6.89
C ALA A 243 23.18 -1.73 -7.65
N ARG A 244 22.20 -2.61 -7.42
CA ARG A 244 20.87 -2.55 -8.05
C ARG A 244 19.96 -1.52 -7.39
N LEU A 245 20.14 -1.26 -6.10
CA LEU A 245 19.38 -0.23 -5.38
C LEU A 245 19.58 1.17 -5.98
N PHE A 246 20.76 1.43 -6.55
CA PHE A 246 21.11 2.71 -7.18
C PHE A 246 21.23 2.62 -8.71
N ALA A 247 20.74 1.53 -9.31
CA ALA A 247 20.77 1.39 -10.76
C ALA A 247 19.88 2.43 -11.44
N LEU A 248 20.23 2.80 -12.68
CA LEU A 248 19.40 3.71 -13.47
C LEU A 248 18.09 3.05 -13.93
N HIS A 249 18.09 1.73 -14.07
CA HIS A 249 16.99 0.91 -14.59
C HIS A 249 16.66 -0.24 -13.64
N GLY A 250 15.49 -0.85 -13.83
CA GLY A 250 14.98 -1.96 -13.00
C GLY A 250 13.95 -1.47 -11.98
N SER A 251 13.19 -2.36 -11.35
CA SER A 251 12.21 -1.93 -10.34
C SER A 251 12.85 -1.75 -8.95
N GLU A 252 14.09 -2.19 -8.75
CA GLU A 252 14.79 -2.14 -7.46
C GLU A 252 14.93 -0.72 -6.90
N PRO A 253 15.35 0.31 -7.67
CA PRO A 253 15.52 1.66 -7.14
C PRO A 253 14.20 2.27 -6.63
N VAL A 254 13.09 2.07 -7.34
CA VAL A 254 11.78 2.58 -6.91
C VAL A 254 11.24 1.80 -5.72
N LEU A 255 11.44 0.49 -5.63
CA LEU A 255 11.06 -0.27 -4.45
C LEU A 255 11.91 0.13 -3.22
N PHE A 256 13.19 0.46 -3.42
CA PHE A 256 14.02 1.02 -2.36
C PHE A 256 13.57 2.42 -1.94
N ALA A 257 13.22 3.28 -2.91
CA ALA A 257 12.60 4.57 -2.61
C ALA A 257 11.31 4.43 -1.80
N ALA A 258 10.48 3.44 -2.10
CA ALA A 258 9.27 3.17 -1.31
C ALA A 258 9.61 2.84 0.15
N LEU A 259 10.61 1.99 0.40
CA LEU A 259 11.07 1.70 1.77
C LEU A 259 11.50 2.96 2.51
N LEU A 260 12.35 3.78 1.88
CA LEU A 260 12.83 5.03 2.49
C LEU A 260 11.69 6.03 2.70
N GLY A 261 10.77 6.16 1.74
CA GLY A 261 9.59 7.02 1.87
C GLY A 261 8.63 6.56 2.97
N PHE A 262 8.50 5.26 3.22
CA PHE A 262 7.73 4.76 4.37
C PHE A 262 8.39 5.15 5.68
N ALA A 263 9.73 5.04 5.78
CA ALA A 263 10.47 5.49 6.95
C ALA A 263 10.34 7.00 7.17
N LEU A 264 10.40 7.81 6.11
CA LEU A 264 10.14 9.26 6.18
C LEU A 264 8.70 9.56 6.60
N ALA A 265 7.71 8.82 6.10
CA ALA A 265 6.31 8.98 6.48
C ALA A 265 6.05 8.60 7.95
N LEU A 266 6.82 7.65 8.51
CA LEU A 266 6.79 7.34 9.94
C LEU A 266 7.38 8.49 10.75
N ALA A 267 8.58 8.96 10.39
CA ALA A 267 9.22 10.10 11.06
C ALA A 267 8.35 11.37 10.99
N GLY A 268 7.66 11.57 9.87
CA GLY A 268 6.75 12.68 9.63
C GLY A 268 5.48 12.67 10.49
N THR A 269 5.17 11.61 11.24
CA THR A 269 4.05 11.63 12.21
C THR A 269 4.27 12.62 13.36
N GLN A 270 5.52 12.98 13.65
CA GLN A 270 5.88 13.89 14.75
C GLN A 270 6.31 15.28 14.28
N LEU A 271 6.46 15.43 12.97
CA LEU A 271 6.64 16.73 12.35
C LEU A 271 5.22 17.19 12.04
N ASP A 272 4.79 18.35 12.55
CA ASP A 272 3.43 18.92 12.41
C ASP A 272 3.08 19.24 10.94
N LEU A 273 3.17 18.22 10.09
CA LEU A 273 2.85 18.23 8.69
C LEU A 273 1.33 18.16 8.64
N GLU A 274 0.70 19.19 8.09
CA GLU A 274 -0.76 19.34 8.04
C GLU A 274 -1.50 18.07 7.57
N TYR A 275 -0.84 17.20 6.79
CA TYR A 275 -1.40 15.93 6.35
C TYR A 275 -0.30 14.83 6.25
N PRO A 276 -0.39 13.73 7.03
CA PRO A 276 0.54 12.58 6.93
C PRO A 276 0.66 12.00 5.51
N LEU A 277 -0.41 12.16 4.72
CA LEU A 277 -0.49 11.74 3.32
C LEU A 277 0.46 12.50 2.39
N THR A 278 0.88 13.70 2.77
CA THR A 278 1.80 14.55 1.98
C THR A 278 3.13 13.85 1.72
N VAL A 279 3.60 13.07 2.70
CA VAL A 279 4.81 12.25 2.56
C VAL A 279 4.45 10.82 2.15
N PHE A 280 3.43 10.24 2.78
CA PHE A 280 3.08 8.83 2.58
C PHE A 280 2.70 8.50 1.12
N LEU A 281 1.89 9.34 0.47
CA LEU A 281 1.46 9.07 -0.91
C LEU A 281 2.64 9.11 -1.89
N PRO A 282 3.30 10.28 -2.12
CA PRO A 282 4.32 10.37 -3.15
C PRO A 282 5.64 9.70 -2.75
N GLY A 283 5.95 9.60 -1.46
CA GLY A 283 7.19 9.01 -0.96
C GLY A 283 7.16 7.49 -0.89
N PHE A 284 6.04 6.91 -0.50
CA PHE A 284 5.93 5.46 -0.28
C PHE A 284 5.01 4.78 -1.29
N LEU A 285 3.76 5.22 -1.38
CA LEU A 285 2.74 4.46 -2.10
C LEU A 285 2.95 4.52 -3.62
N PHE A 286 3.33 5.68 -4.15
CA PHE A 286 3.60 5.88 -5.57
C PHE A 286 4.77 5.02 -6.07
N PRO A 287 5.96 5.08 -5.45
CA PRO A 287 7.08 4.22 -5.85
C PRO A 287 6.78 2.73 -5.62
N LEU A 288 6.04 2.37 -4.57
CA LEU A 288 5.63 0.98 -4.32
C LEU A 288 4.78 0.44 -5.47
N VAL A 289 3.70 1.15 -5.83
CA VAL A 289 2.78 0.72 -6.89
C VAL A 289 3.49 0.71 -8.23
N ALA A 290 4.29 1.73 -8.56
CA ALA A 290 5.05 1.78 -9.81
C ALA A 290 6.09 0.65 -9.91
N GLY A 291 6.86 0.40 -8.84
CA GLY A 291 7.85 -0.66 -8.79
C GLY A 291 7.25 -2.05 -8.89
N ALA A 292 6.18 -2.29 -8.12
CA ALA A 292 5.44 -3.56 -8.15
C ALA A 292 4.78 -3.80 -9.51
N ALA A 293 4.13 -2.78 -10.09
CA ALA A 293 3.55 -2.84 -11.42
C ALA A 293 4.60 -3.18 -12.49
N GLY A 294 5.78 -2.55 -12.43
CA GLY A 294 6.87 -2.81 -13.38
C GLY A 294 7.31 -4.29 -13.40
N GLN A 295 7.19 -5.00 -12.28
CA GLN A 295 7.54 -6.40 -12.17
C GLN A 295 6.38 -7.36 -12.44
N LEU A 296 5.20 -7.04 -11.90
CA LEU A 296 4.07 -7.96 -11.80
C LEU A 296 3.08 -7.82 -12.95
N ALA A 297 2.96 -6.65 -13.57
CA ALA A 297 2.03 -6.46 -14.67
C ALA A 297 2.30 -7.42 -15.85
N PRO A 298 3.56 -7.67 -16.27
CA PRO A 298 3.82 -8.67 -17.31
C PRO A 298 3.32 -10.07 -16.92
N VAL A 299 3.50 -10.46 -15.65
CA VAL A 299 3.04 -11.76 -15.12
C VAL A 299 1.51 -11.85 -15.10
N TRP A 300 0.82 -10.75 -14.80
CA TRP A 300 -0.64 -10.72 -14.79
C TRP A 300 -1.26 -10.68 -16.19
N ALA A 301 -0.56 -10.08 -17.16
CA ALA A 301 -0.99 -10.02 -18.54
C ALA A 301 -0.81 -11.36 -19.26
N ARG A 302 0.32 -12.06 -19.02
CA ARG A 302 0.58 -13.39 -19.58
C ARG A 302 1.01 -14.36 -18.47
N PRO A 303 0.06 -14.93 -17.69
CA PRO A 303 0.41 -15.84 -16.61
C PRO A 303 1.12 -17.10 -17.13
N GLY A 304 2.15 -17.56 -16.40
CA GLY A 304 2.87 -18.79 -16.73
C GLY A 304 4.36 -18.70 -16.48
N VAL A 305 5.11 -19.55 -17.17
CA VAL A 305 6.58 -19.55 -17.15
C VAL A 305 7.10 -18.24 -17.74
N ALA A 306 8.14 -17.68 -17.15
CA ALA A 306 8.79 -16.49 -17.67
C ALA A 306 9.36 -16.77 -19.08
N THR A 307 9.10 -15.84 -20.00
CA THR A 307 9.54 -15.89 -21.40
C THR A 307 10.31 -14.61 -21.72
N PRO A 308 11.05 -14.53 -22.85
CA PRO A 308 11.75 -13.30 -23.24
C PRO A 308 10.86 -12.05 -23.29
N TRP A 309 9.56 -12.21 -23.60
CA TRP A 309 8.58 -11.13 -23.57
C TRP A 309 8.41 -10.52 -22.17
N HIS A 310 8.46 -11.35 -21.12
CA HIS A 310 8.38 -10.87 -19.74
C HIS A 310 9.59 -10.00 -19.39
N ASP A 311 10.79 -10.42 -19.78
CA ASP A 311 12.02 -9.68 -19.48
C ASP A 311 12.13 -8.39 -20.31
N GLN A 312 11.66 -8.41 -21.55
CA GLN A 312 11.55 -7.19 -22.36
C GLN A 312 10.54 -6.20 -21.76
N SER A 313 9.38 -6.70 -21.32
CA SER A 313 8.34 -5.89 -20.67
C SER A 313 8.85 -5.26 -19.37
N ARG A 314 9.51 -6.03 -18.50
CA ARG A 314 10.11 -5.53 -17.26
C ARG A 314 11.21 -4.50 -17.51
N ARG A 315 12.08 -4.72 -18.51
CA ARG A 315 13.09 -3.73 -18.92
C ARG A 315 12.46 -2.43 -19.42
N PHE A 316 11.36 -2.52 -20.16
CA PHE A 316 10.64 -1.35 -20.66
C PHE A 316 9.99 -0.55 -19.52
N LEU A 317 9.21 -1.22 -18.66
CA LEU A 317 8.54 -0.58 -17.52
C LEU A 317 9.55 -0.07 -16.47
N GLY A 318 10.66 -0.77 -16.28
CA GLY A 318 11.75 -0.41 -15.37
C GLY A 318 12.73 0.62 -15.95
N ARG A 319 12.53 1.12 -17.18
CA ARG A 319 13.46 2.07 -17.80
C ARG A 319 13.48 3.40 -17.03
N TYR A 320 14.65 3.88 -16.63
CA TYR A 320 14.85 5.14 -15.87
C TYR A 320 14.16 5.17 -14.50
N ALA A 321 13.90 4.01 -13.90
CA ALA A 321 13.33 3.92 -12.57
C ALA A 321 14.21 4.58 -11.50
N GLY A 322 15.54 4.60 -11.66
CA GLY A 322 16.45 5.32 -10.75
C GLY A 322 16.14 6.83 -10.69
N ILE A 323 15.83 7.45 -11.84
CA ILE A 323 15.43 8.86 -11.89
C ILE A 323 14.07 9.05 -11.20
N ARG A 324 13.10 8.16 -11.48
CA ARG A 324 11.79 8.21 -10.81
C ARG A 324 11.91 8.04 -9.30
N ALA A 325 12.81 7.16 -8.83
CA ALA A 325 13.08 6.96 -7.42
C ALA A 325 13.52 8.25 -6.73
N ILE A 326 14.45 9.00 -7.35
CA ILE A 326 14.89 10.31 -6.84
C ILE A 326 13.72 11.31 -6.76
N LEU A 327 12.88 11.37 -7.80
CA LEU A 327 11.71 12.25 -7.82
C LEU A 327 10.68 11.90 -6.74
N PHE A 328 10.42 10.61 -6.51
CA PHE A 328 9.55 10.17 -5.42
C PHE A 328 10.12 10.56 -4.05
N LEU A 329 11.41 10.33 -3.81
CA LEU A 329 12.08 10.71 -2.57
C LEU A 329 12.13 12.21 -2.35
N ALA A 330 12.37 12.99 -3.41
CA ALA A 330 12.31 14.45 -3.33
C ALA A 330 10.94 14.93 -2.84
N SER A 331 9.87 14.27 -3.27
CA SER A 331 8.51 14.62 -2.81
C SER A 331 8.22 14.24 -1.36
N ALA A 332 8.93 13.25 -0.84
CA ALA A 332 8.86 12.89 0.58
C ALA A 332 9.67 13.87 1.45
N LEU A 333 10.79 14.39 0.93
CA LEU A 333 11.72 15.23 1.69
C LEU A 333 11.37 16.72 1.67
N LEU A 334 10.91 17.25 0.53
CA LEU A 334 10.56 18.66 0.39
C LEU A 334 9.52 19.18 1.40
N PRO A 335 8.44 18.43 1.77
CA PRO A 335 7.51 18.87 2.80
C PRO A 335 8.17 18.98 4.18
N VAL A 336 9.06 18.03 4.52
CA VAL A 336 9.83 18.04 5.78
C VAL A 336 10.74 19.27 5.87
N LEU A 337 11.22 19.75 4.74
CA LEU A 337 12.03 20.97 4.63
C LEU A 337 11.20 22.26 4.50
N GLY A 338 9.86 22.18 4.57
CA GLY A 338 8.98 23.35 4.49
C GLY A 338 8.72 23.91 3.09
N TYR A 339 9.08 23.19 2.02
CA TYR A 339 8.84 23.65 0.66
C TYR A 339 7.39 23.44 0.21
N LYS A 340 6.82 24.49 -0.39
CA LYS A 340 5.52 24.43 -1.08
C LYS A 340 5.62 23.62 -2.39
N CYS A 341 4.50 23.11 -2.87
CA CYS A 341 4.42 22.30 -4.11
C CYS A 341 5.28 21.01 -4.08
N SER A 342 5.56 20.50 -2.89
CA SER A 342 6.39 19.31 -2.64
C SER A 342 5.90 18.03 -3.32
N GLY A 343 4.61 17.93 -3.68
CA GLY A 343 4.07 16.76 -4.40
C GLY A 343 4.38 16.70 -5.91
N MET A 344 4.89 17.79 -6.52
CA MET A 344 5.10 17.87 -7.96
C MET A 344 6.12 16.84 -8.52
N PRO A 345 7.29 16.62 -7.90
CA PRO A 345 8.24 15.64 -8.42
C PRO A 345 7.65 14.21 -8.49
N GLY A 346 6.88 13.83 -7.48
CA GLY A 346 6.25 12.51 -7.36
C GLY A 346 5.10 12.36 -8.33
N LEU A 347 4.33 13.43 -8.56
CA LEU A 347 3.34 13.48 -9.63
C LEU A 347 4.00 13.29 -11.01
N THR A 348 5.12 13.98 -11.27
CA THR A 348 5.87 13.82 -12.53
C THR A 348 6.36 12.38 -12.72
N ALA A 349 6.93 11.77 -11.68
CA ALA A 349 7.41 10.39 -11.73
C ALA A 349 6.28 9.37 -11.93
N LEU A 350 5.15 9.56 -11.25
CA LEU A 350 3.98 8.69 -11.38
C LEU A 350 3.34 8.83 -12.77
N PHE A 351 3.15 10.06 -13.24
CA PHE A 351 2.59 10.32 -14.57
C PHE A 351 3.49 9.78 -15.68
N TRP A 352 4.82 9.91 -15.54
CA TRP A 352 5.77 9.26 -16.43
C TRP A 352 5.59 7.74 -16.43
N PHE A 353 5.51 7.10 -15.26
CA PHE A 353 5.26 5.66 -15.20
C PHE A 353 3.91 5.26 -15.81
N LEU A 354 2.85 6.05 -15.59
CA LEU A 354 1.54 5.83 -16.20
C LEU A 354 1.60 5.86 -17.73
N ILE A 355 2.35 6.79 -18.32
CA ILE A 355 2.58 6.82 -19.77
C ILE A 355 3.31 5.56 -20.23
N LEU A 356 4.40 5.17 -19.55
CA LEU A 356 5.13 3.94 -19.89
C LEU A 356 4.20 2.72 -19.80
N PHE A 357 3.38 2.65 -18.76
CA PHE A 357 2.44 1.56 -18.55
C PHE A 357 1.37 1.51 -19.65
N ALA A 358 0.80 2.65 -20.03
CA ALA A 358 -0.17 2.75 -21.12
C ALA A 358 0.44 2.35 -22.46
N VAL A 359 1.64 2.84 -22.78
CA VAL A 359 2.35 2.45 -24.02
C VAL A 359 2.67 0.96 -24.01
N TRP A 360 3.09 0.40 -22.88
CA TRP A 360 3.36 -1.03 -22.75
C TRP A 360 2.12 -1.89 -23.01
N LEU A 361 0.94 -1.47 -22.55
CA LEU A 361 -0.31 -2.21 -22.78
C LEU A 361 -0.70 -2.31 -24.26
N TRP A 362 -0.26 -1.36 -25.07
CA TRP A 362 -0.56 -1.28 -26.51
C TRP A 362 0.62 -1.69 -27.38
N ARG A 363 1.70 -2.16 -26.73
CA ARG A 363 2.88 -2.68 -27.40
C ARG A 363 2.67 -4.18 -27.53
N ASP A 364 2.25 -4.59 -28.73
CA ASP A 364 1.86 -5.95 -29.16
C ASP A 364 0.37 -6.24 -28.93
#